data_AF-A0A7L4PBR1-F1
#
_entry.id   AF-A0A7L4PBR1-F1
#
_cell.length_a   1.000
_cell.length_b   1.000
_cell.length_c   1.000
_cell.angle_alpha   90.00
_cell.angle_beta   90.00
_cell.angle_gamma   90.00
#
_symmetry.space_group_name_H-M   'P 1'
#
loop_
_entity.id
_entity.type
_entity.pdbx_description
1 polymer ?
#
loop_
_entity_poly.entity_id
_entity_poly.type
_entity_poly.pdbx_seq_one_letter_code
_entity_poly.pdbx_strand_id
1 'polypeptide(L)'
;MKVRLLDLDRGGAVEVEVDEKAHPIAIIDKLKELGIVGRFETVIFGVSPNGRQVFYVPAATVAQLVAYSNQTKQPLCFRRFPIHGYGKG
;
A
#
# COMPACT_ATOMS: atom_id res chain seq x y z
N MET A 1 6.04 1.49 13.32
CA MET A 1 6.35 0.11 12.88
C MET A 1 6.79 0.10 11.43
N LYS A 2 7.68 -0.83 11.03
CA LYS A 2 8.05 -1.03 9.63
C LYS A 2 7.03 -1.91 8.93
N VAL A 3 6.54 -1.48 7.77
CA VAL A 3 5.63 -2.23 6.92
C VAL A 3 6.31 -2.44 5.58
N ARG A 4 6.44 -3.70 5.16
CA ARG A 4 6.99 -4.05 3.85
C ARG A 4 5.86 -4.32 2.87
N LEU A 5 5.86 -3.60 1.75
CA LEU A 5 4.86 -3.73 0.68
C LEU A 5 5.55 -4.13 -0.63
N LEU A 6 4.96 -5.06 -1.37
CA LEU A 6 5.37 -5.36 -2.73
C LEU A 6 4.84 -4.30 -3.69
N ASP A 7 5.73 -3.80 -4.55
CA ASP A 7 5.38 -2.90 -5.65
C ASP A 7 5.02 -3.74 -6.87
N LEU A 8 3.71 -3.85 -7.17
CA LEU A 8 3.26 -4.70 -8.27
C LEU A 8 3.37 -4.03 -9.65
N ASP A 9 3.72 -2.74 -9.72
CA ASP A 9 3.89 -2.03 -10.99
C ASP A 9 5.35 -2.09 -11.46
N ARG A 10 6.29 -1.89 -10.53
CA ARG A 10 7.73 -1.79 -10.82
C ARG A 10 8.52 -3.03 -10.41
N GLY A 11 7.89 -3.94 -9.64
CA GLY A 11 8.57 -5.06 -9.02
C GLY A 11 9.39 -4.63 -7.79
N GLY A 12 9.72 -5.61 -6.94
CA GLY A 12 10.47 -5.38 -5.71
C GLY A 12 9.59 -5.06 -4.50
N ALA A 13 10.22 -4.57 -3.44
CA ALA A 13 9.58 -4.26 -2.17
C ALA A 13 9.99 -2.88 -1.67
N VAL A 14 9.03 -2.20 -1.04
CA VAL A 14 9.20 -0.91 -0.38
C VAL A 14 8.96 -1.12 1.11
N GLU A 15 9.77 -0.49 1.94
CA GLU A 15 9.55 -0.41 3.37
C GLU A 15 9.13 1.00 3.76
N VAL A 16 8.05 1.11 4.53
CA VAL A 16 7.56 2.38 5.08
C VAL A 16 7.47 2.27 6.60
N GLU A 17 7.74 3.38 7.27
CA GLU A 17 7.53 3.49 8.72
C GLU A 17 6.22 4.22 9.00
N VAL A 18 5.30 3.53 9.69
CA VAL A 18 3.95 4.02 9.98
C VAL A 18 3.59 3.72 11.43
N ASP A 19 2.82 4.58 12.09
CA ASP A 19 2.22 4.26 13.39
C ASP A 19 1.30 3.04 13.25
N GLU A 20 1.46 2.07 14.15
CA GLU A 20 0.70 0.81 14.16
C GLU A 20 -0.80 1.04 14.40
N LYS A 21 -1.16 2.12 15.11
CA LYS A 21 -2.54 2.50 15.44
C LYS A 21 -3.19 3.38 14.38
N ALA A 22 -2.41 3.89 13.43
CA ALA A 22 -2.94 4.73 12.36
C ALA A 22 -3.87 3.92 11.43
N HIS A 23 -4.81 4.63 10.80
CA HIS A 23 -5.63 4.06 9.75
C HIS A 23 -4.75 3.62 8.56
N PRO A 24 -5.03 2.50 7.87
CA PRO A 24 -4.18 1.99 6.79
C PRO A 24 -3.91 2.97 5.64
N ILE A 25 -4.76 3.98 5.46
CA ILE A 25 -4.55 5.05 4.48
C ILE A 25 -3.23 5.81 4.69
N ALA A 26 -2.71 5.85 5.92
CA ALA A 26 -1.42 6.47 6.23
C ALA A 26 -0.24 5.84 5.44
N ILE A 27 -0.40 4.60 4.95
CA ILE A 27 0.56 3.98 4.05
C ILE A 27 0.67 4.76 2.73
N ILE A 28 -0.45 5.24 2.18
CA ILE A 28 -0.47 6.03 0.94
C ILE A 28 0.31 7.33 1.14
N ASP A 29 0.09 7.99 2.27
CA ASP A 29 0.77 9.25 2.61
C ASP A 29 2.28 9.05 2.70
N LYS A 30 2.74 7.97 3.35
CA LYS A 30 4.17 7.62 3.40
C LYS A 30 4.77 7.31 2.03
N LEU A 31 4.05 6.59 1.18
CA LEU A 31 4.52 6.32 -0.18
C LEU A 31 4.65 7.61 -1.01
N LYS A 32 3.78 8.62 -0.77
CA LYS A 32 3.88 9.95 -1.38
C LYS A 32 5.04 10.76 -0.83
N GLU A 33 5.24 10.77 0.50
CA GLU A 33 6.37 11.43 1.15
C GLU A 33 7.72 10.93 0.61
N LEU A 34 7.82 9.62 0.32
CA LEU A 34 9.02 9.00 -0.25
C LEU A 34 9.17 9.20 -1.77
N GLY A 35 8.23 9.87 -2.43
CA GLY A 35 8.22 10.05 -3.89
C GLY A 35 7.98 8.77 -4.70
N ILE A 36 7.54 7.70 -4.03
CA ILE A 36 7.25 6.39 -4.65
C ILE A 36 5.92 6.45 -5.39
N VAL A 37 4.98 7.23 -4.87
CA VAL A 37 3.69 7.57 -5.49
C VAL A 37 3.71 9.05 -5.84
N GLY A 38 3.45 9.37 -7.10
CA GLY A 38 3.46 10.73 -7.59
C GLY A 38 2.31 11.58 -7.03
N ARG A 39 2.45 12.90 -7.15
CA ARG A 39 1.45 13.89 -6.71
C ARG A 39 0.06 13.66 -7.30
N PHE A 40 0.00 13.21 -8.56
CA PHE A 40 -1.25 12.95 -9.30
C PHE A 40 -1.60 11.46 -9.36
N GLU A 41 -1.00 10.67 -8.47
CA GLU A 41 -1.25 9.25 -8.33
C GLU A 41 -1.86 8.96 -6.96
N THR A 42 -2.62 7.88 -6.90
CA THR A 42 -2.99 7.20 -5.67
C THR A 42 -2.62 5.74 -5.79
N VAL A 43 -2.79 4.97 -4.72
CA VAL A 43 -2.60 3.52 -4.77
C VAL A 43 -3.83 2.78 -4.27
N ILE A 44 -4.05 1.59 -4.84
CA ILE A 44 -4.80 0.54 -4.17
C ILE A 44 -3.77 -0.32 -3.45
N PHE A 45 -4.00 -0.59 -2.16
CA PHE A 45 -3.16 -1.46 -1.35
C PHE A 45 -4.00 -2.53 -0.66
N GLY A 46 -3.34 -3.61 -0.25
CA GLY A 46 -3.97 -4.78 0.34
C GLY A 46 -3.00 -5.94 0.36
N VAL A 47 -3.51 -7.17 0.20
CA VAL A 47 -2.68 -8.38 0.08
C VAL A 47 -2.65 -8.92 -1.35
N SER A 48 -1.63 -9.70 -1.70
CA SER A 48 -1.59 -10.42 -2.97
C SER A 48 -1.32 -11.92 -2.78
N PRO A 49 -2.30 -12.81 -2.98
CA PRO A 49 -2.10 -14.25 -2.89
C PRO A 49 -1.27 -14.81 -4.06
N ASN A 50 -1.19 -14.09 -5.17
CA ASN A 50 -0.56 -14.56 -6.41
C ASN A 50 0.47 -13.59 -7.00
N GLY A 51 0.76 -12.47 -6.33
CA GLY A 51 1.69 -11.43 -6.78
C GLY A 51 1.22 -10.64 -8.00
N ARG A 52 -0.05 -10.75 -8.42
CA ARG A 52 -0.59 -10.08 -9.62
C ARG A 52 -1.67 -9.06 -9.30
N GLN A 53 -2.54 -9.39 -8.35
CA GLN A 53 -3.70 -8.59 -8.00
C GLN A 53 -3.62 -8.11 -6.55
N VAL A 54 -4.20 -6.94 -6.30
CA VAL A 54 -4.38 -6.40 -4.95
C VAL A 54 -5.77 -6.77 -4.46
N PHE A 55 -5.84 -7.51 -3.35
CA PHE A 55 -7.08 -7.84 -2.66
C PHE A 55 -7.21 -6.93 -1.45
N TYR A 56 -8.33 -6.20 -1.39
CA TYR A 56 -8.62 -5.32 -0.28
C TYR A 56 -8.79 -6.11 1.02
N VAL A 57 -8.25 -5.57 2.11
CA VAL A 57 -8.41 -6.11 3.45
C VAL A 57 -9.07 -5.03 4.31
N PRO A 58 -10.28 -5.28 4.86
CA PRO A 58 -10.88 -4.36 5.80
C PRO A 58 -10.08 -4.39 7.11
N ALA A 59 -9.41 -3.29 7.42
CA ALA A 59 -8.64 -3.11 8.65
C ALA A 59 -8.82 -1.69 9.17
N ALA A 60 -9.02 -1.53 10.47
CA ALA A 60 -9.14 -0.22 11.11
C ALA A 60 -7.76 0.39 11.40
N THR A 61 -6.73 -0.45 11.56
CA THR A 61 -5.36 -0.01 11.83
C THR A 61 -4.33 -0.74 10.97
N VAL A 62 -3.15 -0.14 10.83
CA VAL A 62 -1.99 -0.78 10.17
C VAL A 62 -1.60 -2.08 10.86
N ALA A 63 -1.63 -2.14 12.19
CA ALA A 63 -1.34 -3.37 12.93
C ALA A 63 -2.28 -4.53 12.54
N GLN A 64 -3.58 -4.26 12.39
CA GLN A 64 -4.57 -5.27 11.97
C GLN A 64 -4.31 -5.75 10.54
N LEU A 65 -3.97 -4.82 9.64
CA LEU A 65 -3.61 -5.17 8.25
C LEU A 65 -2.39 -6.09 8.20
N VAL A 66 -1.33 -5.76 8.96
CA VAL A 66 -0.12 -6.59 9.05
C VAL A 66 -0.42 -7.94 9.70
N ALA A 67 -1.23 -7.97 10.76
CA ALA A 67 -1.67 -9.22 11.39
C ALA A 67 -2.41 -10.14 10.41
N TYR A 68 -3.31 -9.59 9.59
CA TYR A 68 -4.01 -10.34 8.54
C TYR A 68 -3.04 -10.91 7.50
N SER A 69 -2.09 -10.10 7.02
CA SER A 69 -1.05 -10.53 6.08
C SER A 69 -0.23 -11.70 6.65
N ASN A 70 0.19 -11.59 7.91
CA ASN A 70 0.95 -12.64 8.60
C ASN A 70 0.13 -13.92 8.78
N GLN A 71 -1.12 -13.80 9.21
CA GLN A 71 -2.02 -14.94 9.43
C GLN A 71 -2.29 -15.72 8.13
N THR A 72 -2.54 -15.00 7.04
CA THR A 72 -2.87 -15.59 5.73
C THR A 72 -1.64 -15.96 4.90
N LYS A 73 -0.44 -15.57 5.34
CA LYS A 73 0.83 -15.70 4.61
C LYS A 73 0.81 -15.03 3.23
N GLN A 74 -0.02 -13.99 3.08
CA GLN A 74 -0.11 -13.23 1.84
C GLN A 74 0.64 -11.90 2.01
N PRO A 75 1.58 -11.55 1.11
CA PRO A 75 2.32 -10.31 1.21
C PRO A 75 1.41 -9.10 1.05
N LEU A 76 1.67 -8.05 1.84
CA LEU A 76 1.12 -6.73 1.56
C LEU A 76 1.69 -6.19 0.26
N CYS A 77 0.88 -5.47 -0.50
CA CYS A 77 1.24 -4.97 -1.81
C CYS A 77 0.44 -3.71 -2.17
N PHE A 78 0.88 -3.02 -3.22
CA PHE A 78 0.14 -1.91 -3.80
C PHE A 78 0.31 -1.83 -5.33
N ARG A 79 -0.61 -1.09 -5.95
CA ARG A 79 -0.55 -0.64 -7.34
C ARG A 79 -0.94 0.82 -7.45
N ARG A 80 -0.27 1.57 -8.32
CA ARG A 80 -0.52 2.97 -8.61
C ARG A 80 -1.66 3.12 -9.60
N PHE A 81 -2.43 4.18 -9.41
CA PHE A 81 -3.50 4.59 -10.31
C PHE A 81 -3.45 6.11 -10.50
N PRO A 82 -3.59 6.59 -11.74
CA PRO A 82 -3.69 8.02 -12.00
C PRO A 82 -5.01 8.56 -11.44
N ILE A 83 -4.94 9.68 -10.74
CA ILE A 83 -6.13 10.40 -10.30
C ILE A 83 -6.65 11.22 -11.50
N HIS A 84 -7.70 10.73 -12.13
CA HIS A 84 -8.32 11.38 -13.28
C HIS A 84 -8.93 12.72 -12.86
N GLY A 85 -8.73 13.77 -13.67
CA GLY A 85 -9.16 15.14 -13.36
C GLY A 85 -8.08 16.07 -12.81
N TYR A 86 -6.92 15.54 -12.39
CA TYR A 86 -5.73 16.34 -12.03
C TYR A 86 -4.64 16.31 -13.12
N GLY A 87 -4.84 15.51 -14.17
CA GLY A 87 -3.95 15.42 -15.32
C GLY A 87 -4.66 15.89 -16.60
N LYS A 88 -4.68 17.20 -16.80
CA LYS A 88 -4.74 17.92 -18.10
C LYS A 88 -4.78 19.43 -17.81
N GLY A 89 -3.59 20.02 -17.81
CA GLY A 89 -3.35 21.41 -18.19
C GLY A 89 -2.48 21.39 -19.43
#